data_AF-S7QCA2-F1
#
_entry.id   AF-S7QCA2-F1
#
_cell.length_a   1.000
_cell.length_b   1.000
_cell.length_c   1.000
_cell.angle_alpha   90.00
_cell.angle_beta   90.00
_cell.angle_gamma   90.00
#
_symmetry.space_group_name_H-M   'P 1'
#
loop_
_entity.id
_entity.type
_entity.pdbx_description
1 polymer ?
#
loop_
_entity_poly.entity_id
_entity_poly.type
_entity_poly.pdbx_seq_one_letter_code
_entity_poly.pdbx_strand_id
1 'polypeptide(L)'
;ELFGAHPSAKFIRTVRPTENWYQSTLYIIYGTGTFPMYHLSKLLHPRSQQIKAISRRIWDNFFRGRFVSDGRQIYEEHNQLCRDIIPKEQLLEFSVEQGWDPLCLLLGRPIPVSRGIIS
;
A
#
# COMPACT_ATOMS: atom_id res chain seq x y z
N GLU A 1 -12.38 9.60 -2.75
CA GLU A 1 -13.57 8.77 -3.01
C GLU A 1 -14.01 7.98 -1.77
N LEU A 2 -13.20 7.05 -1.22
CA LEU A 2 -13.62 6.22 -0.07
C LEU A 2 -13.96 7.00 1.21
N PHE A 3 -13.17 8.02 1.57
CA PHE A 3 -13.48 8.88 2.74
C PHE A 3 -14.84 9.57 2.61
N GLY A 4 -15.13 10.16 1.45
CA GLY A 4 -16.42 10.80 1.19
C GLY A 4 -17.60 9.82 1.17
N ALA A 5 -17.38 8.57 0.72
CA ALA A 5 -18.41 7.54 0.69
C ALA A 5 -18.66 6.88 2.05
N HIS A 6 -17.65 6.86 2.93
CA HIS A 6 -17.73 6.24 4.26
C HIS A 6 -17.16 7.16 5.36
N PRO A 7 -17.85 8.27 5.71
CA PRO A 7 -17.32 9.26 6.65
C PRO A 7 -17.13 8.74 8.07
N SER A 8 -17.74 7.62 8.46
CA SER A 8 -17.59 7.00 9.79
C SER A 8 -16.53 5.90 9.83
N ALA A 9 -15.93 5.53 8.70
CA ALA A 9 -14.93 4.48 8.64
C ALA A 9 -13.64 4.86 9.37
N LYS A 10 -12.94 3.86 9.88
CA LYS A 10 -11.56 3.99 10.34
C LYS A 10 -10.62 3.67 9.17
N PHE A 11 -9.55 4.44 9.05
CA PHE A 11 -8.56 4.34 7.99
C PHE A 11 -7.24 3.92 8.60
N ILE A 12 -6.67 2.84 8.07
CA ILE A 12 -5.37 2.34 8.49
C ILE A 12 -4.42 2.59 7.33
N ARG A 13 -3.35 3.35 7.60
CA ARG A 13 -2.28 3.58 6.65
C ARG A 13 -1.02 2.90 7.14
N THR A 14 -0.58 1.88 6.41
CA THR A 14 0.71 1.25 6.66
C THR A 14 1.84 2.17 6.18
N VAL A 15 2.73 2.53 7.09
CA VAL A 15 3.86 3.42 6.81
C VAL A 15 5.17 2.74 7.16
N ARG A 16 6.21 3.06 6.41
CA ARG A 16 7.60 2.64 6.63
C ARG A 16 8.51 3.79 6.21
N PRO A 17 9.79 3.83 6.66
CA PRO A 17 10.72 4.85 6.20
C PRO A 17 10.76 4.92 4.67
N THR A 18 10.69 6.12 4.11
CA THR A 18 10.47 6.35 2.67
C THR A 18 11.53 5.68 1.80
N GLU A 19 12.78 5.67 2.24
CA GLU A 19 13.83 4.98 1.49
C GLU A 19 13.62 3.46 1.47
N ASN A 20 13.29 2.86 2.62
CA ASN A 20 12.98 1.43 2.72
C ASN A 20 11.77 1.10 1.84
N TRP A 21 10.77 1.99 1.78
CA TRP A 21 9.64 1.83 0.90
C TRP A 21 10.01 1.86 -0.56
N TYR A 22 10.81 2.85 -0.95
CA TYR A 22 11.20 3.06 -2.32
C TYR A 22 12.03 1.89 -2.83
N GLN A 23 13.07 1.47 -2.09
CA GLN A 23 13.96 0.38 -2.49
C GLN A 23 13.21 -0.95 -2.63
N SER A 24 12.35 -1.28 -1.66
CA SER A 24 11.51 -2.48 -1.72
C SER A 24 10.57 -2.46 -2.93
N THR A 25 9.92 -1.32 -3.19
CA THR A 25 8.99 -1.18 -4.32
C THR A 25 9.72 -1.24 -5.66
N LEU A 26 10.87 -0.58 -5.75
CA LEU A 26 11.73 -0.56 -6.94
C LEU A 26 12.22 -1.97 -7.28
N TYR A 27 12.74 -2.72 -6.30
CA TYR A 27 13.30 -4.04 -6.53
C TYR A 27 12.22 -5.09 -6.81
N ILE A 28 11.19 -5.16 -5.97
CA ILE A 28 10.20 -6.25 -6.04
C ILE A 28 9.10 -5.95 -7.05
N ILE A 29 8.42 -4.81 -6.96
CA ILE A 29 7.17 -4.60 -7.70
C ILE A 29 7.44 -3.98 -9.06
N TYR A 30 8.23 -2.90 -9.08
CA TYR A 30 8.58 -2.19 -10.30
C TYR A 30 9.56 -3.03 -11.14
N GLY A 31 10.65 -3.50 -10.54
CA GLY A 31 11.66 -4.35 -11.16
C GLY A 31 11.05 -5.60 -11.80
N THR A 32 10.38 -6.45 -11.00
CA THR A 32 9.64 -7.63 -11.52
C THR A 32 8.69 -7.26 -12.65
N GLY A 33 8.01 -6.12 -12.51
CA GLY A 33 7.10 -5.55 -13.49
C GLY A 33 7.70 -5.22 -14.86
N THR A 34 9.03 -5.10 -14.95
CA THR A 34 9.77 -4.76 -16.18
C THR A 34 10.50 -5.94 -16.83
N PHE A 35 10.50 -7.12 -16.20
CA PHE A 35 11.17 -8.29 -16.77
C PHE A 35 10.37 -8.90 -17.94
N PRO A 36 11.03 -9.22 -19.08
CA PRO A 36 10.37 -9.82 -20.25
C PRO A 36 9.61 -11.12 -19.94
N MET A 37 10.16 -11.98 -19.07
CA MET A 37 9.51 -13.24 -18.69
C MET A 37 8.24 -13.03 -17.86
N TYR A 38 8.16 -11.95 -17.07
CA TYR A 38 6.96 -11.60 -16.32
C TYR A 38 5.85 -11.05 -17.23
N HIS A 39 6.22 -10.30 -18.27
CA HIS A 39 5.27 -9.87 -19.30
C HIS A 39 4.73 -11.05 -20.12
N LEU A 40 5.59 -12.00 -20.47
CA LEU A 40 5.19 -13.20 -21.21
C LEU A 40 4.25 -14.10 -20.39
N SER A 41 4.56 -14.35 -19.11
CA SER A 41 3.70 -15.13 -18.22
C SER A 41 2.34 -14.45 -17.97
N LYS A 42 2.30 -13.12 -17.94
CA LYS A 42 1.03 -12.36 -17.88
C LYS A 42 0.21 -12.46 -19.14
N LEU A 43 0.80 -12.55 -20.33
CA LEU A 43 0.04 -12.61 -21.59
C LEU A 43 -0.85 -13.86 -21.65
N LEU A 44 -0.36 -14.97 -21.08
CA LEU A 44 -1.04 -16.26 -21.03
C LEU A 44 -1.96 -16.41 -19.80
N HIS A 45 -1.94 -15.45 -18.87
CA HIS A 45 -2.74 -15.51 -17.65
C HIS A 45 -4.20 -15.12 -17.93
N PRO A 46 -5.21 -15.86 -17.42
CA PRO A 46 -6.64 -15.55 -17.66
C PRO A 46 -7.07 -14.16 -17.21
N ARG A 47 -6.30 -13.53 -16.32
CA ARG A 47 -6.55 -12.17 -15.79
C ARG A 47 -5.58 -11.10 -16.33
N SER A 48 -4.94 -11.36 -17.47
CA SER A 48 -3.89 -10.51 -18.05
C SER A 48 -4.32 -9.05 -18.20
N GLN A 49 -5.55 -8.82 -18.67
CA GLN A 49 -6.09 -7.49 -18.93
C GLN A 49 -6.36 -6.72 -17.64
N GLN A 50 -6.90 -7.37 -16.60
CA GLN A 50 -7.09 -6.78 -15.28
C GLN A 50 -5.76 -6.39 -14.66
N ILE A 51 -4.76 -7.26 -14.77
CA ILE A 51 -3.42 -6.99 -14.24
C ILE A 51 -2.77 -5.80 -14.95
N LYS A 52 -2.92 -5.71 -16.28
CA LYS A 52 -2.46 -4.53 -17.06
C LYS A 52 -3.19 -3.26 -16.63
N ALA A 53 -4.50 -3.32 -16.40
CA ALA A 53 -5.29 -2.18 -15.97
C ALA A 53 -4.86 -1.67 -14.58
N ILE A 54 -4.61 -2.59 -13.64
CA ILE A 54 -4.07 -2.25 -12.31
C ILE A 54 -2.68 -1.62 -12.44
N SER A 55 -1.80 -2.23 -13.23
CA SER A 55 -0.45 -1.72 -13.50
C SER A 55 -0.48 -0.29 -14.03
N ARG A 56 -1.33 -0.01 -15.02
CA ARG A 56 -1.52 1.34 -15.59
C ARG A 56 -2.03 2.33 -14.55
N ARG A 57 -3.01 1.94 -13.73
CA ARG A 57 -3.52 2.83 -12.65
C ARG A 57 -2.44 3.20 -11.64
N ILE A 58 -1.56 2.26 -11.29
CA ILE A 58 -0.47 2.51 -10.35
C ILE A 58 0.63 3.34 -11.02
N TRP A 59 1.22 2.83 -12.10
CA TRP A 59 2.45 3.41 -12.64
C TRP A 59 2.21 4.62 -13.55
N ASP A 60 1.21 4.54 -14.43
CA ASP A 60 0.98 5.58 -15.43
C ASP A 60 0.08 6.70 -14.88
N ASN A 61 -0.91 6.38 -14.04
CA ASN A 61 -1.82 7.39 -13.52
C ASN A 61 -1.33 7.98 -12.19
N PHE A 62 -1.12 7.14 -11.17
CA PHE A 62 -0.72 7.62 -9.84
C PHE A 62 0.71 8.14 -9.84
N PHE A 63 1.67 7.36 -10.36
CA PHE A 63 3.07 7.80 -10.45
C PHE A 63 3.40 8.60 -11.72
N ARG A 64 2.45 8.78 -12.65
CA ARG A 64 2.63 9.56 -13.90
C ARG A 64 3.81 9.09 -14.75
N GLY A 65 4.16 7.81 -14.68
CA GLY A 65 5.35 7.24 -15.32
C GLY A 65 6.69 7.65 -14.71
N ARG A 66 6.68 8.40 -13.60
CA ARG A 66 7.88 9.00 -12.98
C ARG A 66 8.25 8.35 -11.65
N PHE A 67 7.96 7.06 -11.48
CA PHE A 67 8.24 6.36 -10.23
C PHE A 67 9.74 6.41 -9.86
N VAL A 68 10.64 6.19 -10.81
CA VAL A 68 12.09 6.14 -10.53
C VAL A 68 12.66 7.51 -10.10
N SER A 69 12.18 8.61 -10.69
CA SER A 69 12.65 9.95 -10.36
C SER A 69 11.92 10.54 -9.15
N ASP A 70 10.59 10.36 -9.08
CA ASP A 70 9.73 11.12 -8.18
C ASP A 70 9.04 10.23 -7.13
N GLY A 71 9.24 8.91 -7.17
CA GLY A 71 8.46 7.96 -6.37
C GLY A 71 8.50 8.24 -4.86
N ARG A 72 9.64 8.71 -4.35
CA ARG A 72 9.80 9.13 -2.95
C ARG A 72 8.94 10.34 -2.60
N GLN A 73 8.99 11.37 -3.45
CA GLN A 73 8.20 12.58 -3.28
C GLN A 73 6.71 12.27 -3.37
N ILE A 74 6.29 11.51 -4.39
CA ILE A 74 4.89 11.12 -4.58
C ILE A 74 4.36 10.30 -3.40
N TYR A 75 5.20 9.45 -2.80
CA TYR A 75 4.84 8.69 -1.59
C TYR A 75 4.58 9.62 -0.40
N GLU A 76 5.46 10.58 -0.14
CA GLU A 76 5.29 11.53 0.95
C GLU A 76 4.13 12.50 0.73
N GLU A 77 3.94 12.98 -0.50
CA GLU A 77 2.79 13.80 -0.89
C GLU A 77 1.49 13.04 -0.66
N HIS A 78 1.44 11.74 -1.01
CA HIS A 78 0.26 10.91 -0.76
C HIS A 78 0.02 10.69 0.74
N ASN A 79 1.08 10.44 1.52
CA ASN A 79 0.97 10.33 2.98
C ASN A 79 0.43 11.63 3.59
N GLN A 80 0.93 12.78 3.15
CA GLN A 80 0.49 14.08 3.63
C GLN A 80 -0.96 14.35 3.24
N LEU A 81 -1.34 14.10 1.99
CA LEU A 81 -2.72 14.22 1.53
C LEU A 81 -3.68 13.40 2.40
N CYS A 82 -3.29 12.18 2.80
CA CYS A 82 -4.11 11.36 3.68
C CYS A 82 -4.27 11.98 5.08
N ARG A 83 -3.23 12.61 5.63
CA ARG A 83 -3.31 13.34 6.92
C ARG A 83 -4.22 14.57 6.81
N ASP A 84 -4.17 15.25 5.68
CA ASP A 84 -4.92 16.49 5.47
C ASP A 84 -6.42 16.25 5.32
N ILE A 85 -6.82 15.12 4.70
CA ILE A 85 -8.22 14.83 4.40
C ILE A 85 -8.92 13.94 5.42
N ILE A 86 -8.19 13.15 6.22
CA ILE A 86 -8.77 12.19 7.17
C ILE A 86 -8.62 12.75 8.60
N PRO A 87 -9.72 12.88 9.37
CA PRO A 87 -9.65 13.26 10.78
C PRO A 87 -8.69 12.35 11.56
N LYS A 88 -7.89 12.94 12.45
CA LYS A 88 -6.85 12.24 13.22
C LYS A 88 -7.41 11.07 14.02
N GLU A 89 -8.65 11.18 14.51
CA GLU A 89 -9.35 10.18 15.32
C GLU A 89 -9.81 8.97 14.48
N GLN A 90 -9.79 9.10 13.15
CA GLN A 90 -10.13 8.05 12.19
C GLN A 90 -8.90 7.46 11.51
N LEU A 91 -7.76 8.12 11.56
CA LEU A 91 -6.53 7.70 10.89
C LEU A 91 -5.55 7.04 11.87
N LEU A 92 -5.20 5.79 11.60
CA LEU A 92 -4.06 5.12 12.22
C LEU A 92 -2.90 5.05 11.24
N GLU A 93 -1.77 5.67 11.59
CA GLU A 93 -0.47 5.41 10.95
C GLU A 93 0.19 4.22 11.63
N PHE A 94 0.42 3.15 10.87
CA PHE A 94 0.78 1.84 11.39
C PHE A 94 2.05 1.30 10.74
N SER A 95 3.03 0.91 11.55
CA SER A 95 4.12 0.02 11.12
C SER A 95 3.81 -1.40 11.56
N VAL A 96 4.02 -2.37 10.68
CA VAL A 96 3.78 -3.80 10.97
C VAL A 96 4.61 -4.31 12.16
N GLU A 97 5.72 -3.65 12.47
CA GLU A 97 6.59 -3.94 13.62
C GLU A 97 5.93 -3.62 14.97
N GLN A 98 4.86 -2.81 14.98
CA GLN A 98 4.12 -2.47 16.19
C GLN A 98 3.20 -3.59 16.69
N GLY A 99 3.04 -4.68 15.93
CA GLY A 99 2.19 -5.80 16.33
C GLY A 99 0.69 -5.45 16.33
N TRP A 100 -0.08 -6.17 17.17
CA TRP A 100 -1.54 -6.09 17.19
C TRP A 100 -2.10 -4.89 17.95
N ASP A 101 -1.36 -4.38 18.94
CA ASP A 101 -1.85 -3.40 19.92
C ASP A 101 -2.52 -2.16 19.30
N PRO A 102 -1.86 -1.37 18.42
CA PRO A 102 -2.47 -0.16 17.88
C PRO A 102 -3.67 -0.44 16.98
N LEU A 103 -3.66 -1.56 16.25
CA LEU A 103 -4.74 -1.97 15.37
C LEU A 103 -5.98 -2.38 16.17
N CYS A 104 -5.79 -3.21 17.19
CA CYS A 104 -6.85 -3.66 18.10
C CYS A 104 -7.46 -2.49 18.87
N LEU A 105 -6.64 -1.54 19.33
CA LEU A 105 -7.10 -0.32 19.99
C LEU A 105 -8.00 0.53 19.08
N LEU A 106 -7.58 0.79 17.83
CA LEU A 106 -8.39 1.55 16.87
C LEU A 106 -9.74 0.87 16.58
N LEU A 107 -9.72 -0.46 16.46
CA LEU A 107 -10.90 -1.25 16.10
C LEU A 107 -11.80 -1.58 17.29
N GLY A 108 -11.38 -1.28 18.53
CA GLY A 108 -12.11 -1.66 19.74
C GLY A 108 -12.24 -3.19 19.89
N ARG A 109 -11.21 -3.94 19.50
CA ARG A 109 -11.19 -5.41 19.52
C ARG A 109 -10.10 -5.93 20.45
N PRO A 110 -10.26 -7.14 21.05
CA PRO A 110 -9.20 -7.76 21.83
C PRO A 110 -8.02 -8.14 20.94
N ILE A 111 -6.82 -8.19 21.54
CA ILE A 111 -5.62 -8.74 20.87
C ILE A 111 -5.85 -10.24 20.63
N PRO A 112 -5.60 -10.76 19.42
CA PRO A 112 -5.72 -12.19 19.15
C PRO A 112 -4.75 -13.00 20.02
N VAL A 113 -5.25 -14.03 20.70
CA VAL A 113 -4.38 -15.02 21.34
C VAL A 113 -3.73 -15.83 20.23
N SER A 114 -2.41 -15.74 20.08
CA SER A 114 -1.70 -16.59 19.13
C SER A 114 -1.95 -18.05 19.50
N ARG A 115 -2.66 -18.81 18.66
CA ARG A 115 -2.51 -20.27 18.69
C ARG A 115 -1.11 -20.53 18.17
N GLY A 116 -0.17 -20.74 19.09
CA GLY A 116 1.19 -21.13 18.74
C GLY A 116 1.12 -22.28 17.76
N ILE A 117 1.78 -22.13 16.61
CA ILE A 117 2.11 -23.27 15.77
C ILE A 117 3.00 -24.13 16.67
N ILE A 118 2.50 -25.30 17.05
CA ILE A 118 3.29 -26.33 17.70
C ILE A 118 4.47 -26.58 16.76
N SER A 119 5.67 -26.17 17.18
CA SER A 119 6.93 -26.48 16.53
C SER A 119 7.20 -27.97 16.56
#